data_AF-A0AAX2HZK2-F1
#
_entry.id   AF-A0AAX2HZK2-F1
#
_cell.length_a   1.000
_cell.length_b   1.000
_cell.length_c   1.000
_cell.angle_alpha   90.00
_cell.angle_beta   90.00
_cell.angle_gamma   90.00
#
_symmetry.space_group_name_H-M   'P 1'
#
loop_
_entity.id
_entity.type
_entity.pdbx_description
1 polymer ?
#
loop_
_entity_poly.entity_id
_entity_poly.type
_entity_poly.pdbx_seq_one_letter_code
_entity_poly.pdbx_strand_id
1 'polypeptide(L)'
;MDCRSDCGACCIAPSISSPIPGMPLGKPANTRCVHLDDNMRCGIFYSPLRPAVCASLQAMREMCHHTREEALVYLIALEAVTAP
;
A
#
# COMPACT_ATOMS: atom_id res chain seq x y z
N MET A 1 -8.59 -11.66 -7.00
CA MET A 1 -7.49 -11.43 -7.97
C MET A 1 -6.21 -11.49 -7.17
N ASP A 2 -5.15 -12.07 -7.72
CA ASP A 2 -3.86 -12.05 -7.02
C ASP A 2 -3.26 -10.64 -7.04
N CYS A 3 -2.51 -10.29 -5.99
CA CYS A 3 -1.77 -9.04 -5.96
C CYS A 3 -0.79 -8.99 -7.13
N ARG A 4 -0.82 -7.92 -7.93
CA ARG A 4 0.15 -7.73 -9.02
C ARG A 4 1.52 -7.43 -8.43
N SER A 5 2.48 -8.32 -8.65
CA SER A 5 3.88 -8.09 -8.31
C SER A 5 4.37 -6.80 -8.98
N ASP A 6 5.31 -6.12 -8.34
CA ASP A 6 5.97 -4.93 -8.88
C ASP A 6 5.04 -3.69 -9.05
N CYS A 7 3.83 -3.73 -8.48
CA CYS A 7 2.91 -2.58 -8.45
C CYS A 7 3.26 -1.60 -7.34
N GLY A 8 3.34 -2.06 -6.09
CA GLY A 8 3.65 -1.24 -4.92
C GLY A 8 2.64 -0.13 -4.56
N ALA A 9 1.54 0.03 -5.30
CA ALA A 9 0.60 1.14 -5.10
C ALA A 9 0.00 1.18 -3.69
N CYS A 10 -0.39 0.03 -3.12
CA CYS A 10 -0.88 -0.06 -1.74
C CYS A 10 0.18 0.29 -0.68
N CYS A 11 1.47 0.23 -1.01
CA CYS A 11 2.57 0.64 -0.13
C CYS A 11 2.89 2.14 -0.25
N ILE A 12 2.28 2.86 -1.20
CA ILE A 12 2.52 4.30 -1.44
C ILE A 12 1.26 5.10 -1.13
N ALA A 13 0.14 4.76 -1.76
CA ALA A 13 -1.03 5.65 -1.83
C ALA A 13 -1.81 5.78 -0.51
N PRO A 14 -2.30 4.69 0.13
CA PRO A 14 -3.19 4.82 1.28
C PRO A 14 -2.47 5.34 2.53
N SER A 15 -3.14 6.09 3.40
CA SER A 15 -2.59 6.32 4.74
C SER A 15 -2.73 5.08 5.61
N ILE A 16 -1.83 4.93 6.57
CA ILE A 16 -1.86 3.87 7.57
C ILE A 16 -1.66 4.55 8.92
N SER A 17 -2.69 4.57 9.76
CA SER A 17 -2.62 5.16 11.10
C SER A 17 -1.97 4.25 12.14
N SER A 18 -1.95 2.93 11.89
CA SER A 18 -1.30 1.96 12.78
C SER A 18 0.22 1.95 12.60
N PRO A 19 1.01 1.68 13.65
CA PRO A 19 2.46 1.56 13.54
C PRO A 19 2.90 0.51 12.51
N ILE A 20 3.99 0.82 11.82
CA ILE A 20 4.71 -0.08 10.91
C ILE A 20 6.14 -0.19 11.45
N PRO A 21 6.84 -1.35 11.34
CA PRO A 21 8.26 -1.39 11.67
C PRO A 21 9.03 -0.29 10.93
N GLY A 22 9.80 0.54 11.64
CA GLY A 22 10.47 1.71 11.06
C GLY A 22 9.57 2.94 10.77
N MET A 23 8.25 2.86 10.96
CA MET A 23 7.32 4.01 10.94
C MET A 23 6.38 3.97 12.15
N PRO A 24 6.81 4.42 13.34
CA PRO A 24 6.04 4.29 14.58
C PRO A 24 4.73 5.09 14.59
N LEU A 25 4.66 6.19 13.83
CA LEU A 25 3.46 7.01 13.67
C LEU A 25 2.58 6.57 12.48
N GLY A 26 2.86 5.39 11.91
CA GLY A 26 2.23 4.91 10.69
C GLY A 26 2.81 5.56 9.43
N LYS A 27 2.06 5.45 8.32
CA LYS A 27 2.47 5.92 6.99
C LYS A 27 1.49 6.99 6.52
N PRO A 28 1.94 8.23 6.24
CA PRO A 28 1.08 9.22 5.62
C PRO A 28 0.58 8.76 4.24
N ALA A 29 -0.54 9.34 3.79
CA ALA A 29 -1.02 9.17 2.43
C ALA A 29 0.05 9.62 1.42
N ASN A 30 0.03 9.01 0.24
CA ASN A 30 0.94 9.32 -0.86
C ASN A 30 2.44 9.31 -0.44
N THR A 31 2.80 8.49 0.53
CA THR A 31 4.16 8.36 1.05
C THR A 31 4.64 6.93 0.88
N ARG A 32 5.86 6.80 0.34
CA ARG A 32 6.51 5.50 0.14
C ARG A 32 6.82 4.84 1.48
N CYS A 33 6.32 3.62 1.68
CA CYS A 33 6.65 2.79 2.84
C CYS A 33 8.13 2.42 2.85
N VAL A 34 8.77 2.41 4.04
CA VAL A 34 10.19 2.03 4.21
C VAL A 34 10.48 0.61 3.76
N HIS A 35 9.48 -0.26 3.77
CA HIS A 35 9.62 -1.66 3.34
C HIS A 35 9.35 -1.89 1.85
N LEU A 36 9.07 -0.84 1.07
CA LEU A 36 8.92 -0.99 -0.37
C LEU A 36 10.31 -0.99 -1.01
N ASP A 37 10.68 -2.12 -1.61
CA ASP A 37 11.98 -2.29 -2.27
C ASP A 37 12.02 -1.66 -3.68
N ASP A 38 13.20 -1.64 -4.29
CA ASP A 38 13.42 -1.04 -5.61
C ASP A 38 12.66 -1.77 -6.74
N ASN A 39 12.26 -3.02 -6.49
CA ASN A 39 11.41 -3.81 -7.40
C ASN A 39 9.91 -3.59 -7.13
N MET A 40 9.54 -2.63 -6.28
CA MET A 40 8.14 -2.33 -5.92
C MET A 40 7.43 -3.50 -5.21
N ARG A 41 8.18 -4.29 -4.44
CA ARG A 41 7.69 -5.37 -3.59
C ARG A 41 7.78 -4.98 -2.12
N CYS A 42 6.83 -5.46 -1.33
CA CYS A 42 6.89 -5.26 0.12
C CYS A 42 7.88 -6.27 0.73
N GLY A 43 8.99 -5.78 1.27
CA GLY A 43 10.04 -6.60 1.87
C GLY A 43 9.60 -7.40 3.10
N ILE A 44 8.45 -7.05 3.70
CA ILE A 44 7.84 -7.79 4.82
C ILE A 44 6.53 -8.48 4.42
N PHE A 45 6.25 -8.71 3.12
CA PHE A 45 4.95 -9.22 2.66
C PHE A 45 4.52 -10.54 3.34
N TYR A 46 5.46 -11.46 3.56
CA TYR A 46 5.24 -12.76 4.22
C TYR A 46 5.77 -12.79 5.67
N SER A 47 6.25 -11.66 6.19
CA SER A 47 6.79 -11.58 7.54
C SER A 47 5.66 -11.46 8.58
N PRO A 48 5.79 -12.07 9.76
CA PRO A 48 4.88 -11.83 10.89
C PRO A 48 4.91 -10.36 11.36
N LEU A 49 5.91 -9.59 10.96
CA LEU A 49 6.00 -8.15 11.25
C LEU A 49 5.14 -7.28 10.32
N ARG A 50 4.48 -7.86 9.31
CA ARG A 50 3.55 -7.13 8.43
C ARG A 50 2.36 -6.62 9.25
N PRO A 51 2.08 -5.30 9.23
CA PRO A 51 0.94 -4.75 9.94
C PRO A 51 -0.37 -5.43 9.50
N ALA A 52 -1.27 -5.67 10.47
CA ALA A 52 -2.53 -6.37 10.22
C ALA A 52 -3.38 -5.72 9.12
N VAL A 53 -3.41 -4.38 9.06
CA VAL A 53 -4.10 -3.62 8.00
C VAL A 53 -3.52 -3.89 6.60
N CYS A 54 -2.20 -4.04 6.48
CA CYS A 54 -1.55 -4.37 5.22
C CYS A 54 -1.83 -5.83 4.84
N ALA A 55 -1.93 -6.74 5.82
CA ALA A 55 -2.19 -8.16 5.60
C ALA A 55 -3.67 -8.44 5.29
N SER A 56 -4.60 -7.66 5.84
CA SER A 56 -6.03 -7.79 5.57
C SER A 56 -6.43 -7.20 4.23
N LEU A 57 -5.67 -6.26 3.67
CA LEU A 57 -5.93 -5.67 2.37
C LEU A 57 -5.88 -6.71 1.25
N GLN A 58 -7.05 -7.00 0.68
CA GLN A 58 -7.20 -7.91 -0.45
C GLN A 58 -7.05 -7.17 -1.77
N ALA A 59 -6.33 -7.78 -2.73
CA ALA A 59 -6.19 -7.22 -4.06
C ALA A 59 -7.53 -7.30 -4.83
N MET A 60 -8.02 -6.14 -5.26
CA MET A 60 -9.26 -5.99 -6.02
C MET A 60 -8.96 -5.34 -7.37
N ARG A 61 -9.69 -5.73 -8.42
CA ARG A 61 -9.46 -5.24 -9.78
C ARG A 61 -9.59 -3.72 -9.89
N GLU A 62 -10.58 -3.16 -9.20
CA GLU A 62 -10.84 -1.73 -9.11
C GLU A 62 -9.69 -0.97 -8.45
N MET A 63 -9.00 -1.58 -7.49
CA MET A 63 -7.86 -0.97 -6.82
C MET A 63 -6.57 -1.09 -7.64
N CYS A 64 -6.33 -2.27 -8.21
CA CYS A 64 -5.06 -2.59 -8.85
C CYS A 64 -4.98 -2.10 -10.29
N HIS A 65 -6.11 -1.88 -10.97
CA HIS A 65 -6.18 -1.47 -12.37
C HIS A 65 -5.25 -2.28 -13.31
N HIS A 66 -4.90 -1.76 -14.48
CA HIS A 66 -4.01 -2.43 -15.43
C HIS A 66 -2.55 -2.02 -15.26
N THR A 67 -2.30 -0.75 -14.89
CA THR A 67 -0.96 -0.21 -14.66
C THR A 67 -0.76 0.24 -13.21
N ARG A 68 0.50 0.41 -12.79
CA ARG A 68 0.83 0.97 -11.48
C ARG A 68 0.36 2.42 -11.38
N GLU A 69 0.54 3.17 -12.46
CA GLU A 69 0.20 4.58 -12.56
C GLU A 69 -1.31 4.77 -12.38
N GLU A 70 -2.13 3.95 -13.02
CA GLU A 70 -3.59 3.93 -12.81
C GLU A 70 -3.96 3.60 -11.35
N ALA A 71 -3.32 2.56 -10.77
CA ALA A 71 -3.57 2.17 -9.40
C ALA A 71 -3.23 3.29 -8.39
N LEU A 72 -2.11 3.99 -8.62
CA LEU A 72 -1.70 5.12 -7.79
C LEU A 72 -2.68 6.29 -7.90
N VAL A 73 -3.04 6.68 -9.13
CA VAL A 73 -4.01 7.77 -9.37
C VAL A 73 -5.34 7.47 -8.69
N TYR A 74 -5.86 6.25 -8.88
CA TYR A 74 -7.11 5.83 -8.27
C TYR A 74 -7.04 5.83 -6.75
N LEU A 75 -6.03 5.17 -6.16
CA LEU A 75 -5.92 5.04 -4.71
C LEU A 75 -5.68 6.38 -4.01
N ILE A 76 -4.90 7.28 -4.60
CA ILE A 76 -4.68 8.63 -4.05
C ILE A 76 -5.97 9.44 -4.10
N ALA A 77 -6.72 9.36 -5.21
CA ALA A 77 -8.01 10.02 -5.33
C ALA A 77 -9.02 9.46 -4.32
N LEU A 78 -9.06 8.14 -4.15
CA LEU A 78 -9.91 7.46 -3.19
C LEU A 78 -9.59 7.90 -1.76
N GLU A 79 -8.31 7.87 -1.38
CA GLU A 79 -7.85 8.34 -0.06
C GLU A 79 -8.31 9.78 0.22
N ALA A 80 -8.19 10.69 -0.76
CA ALA A 80 -8.59 12.08 -0.59
C ALA A 80 -10.09 12.27 -0.34
N VAL A 81 -10.94 11.38 -0.85
CA VAL A 81 -12.41 11.47 -0.67
C VAL A 81 -12.95 10.59 0.46
N THR A 82 -12.14 9.68 1.00
CA THR A 82 -12.52 8.80 2.12
C THR A 82 -11.72 9.04 3.40
N ALA A 83 -10.74 9.95 3.38
CA ALA A 83 -9.99 10.31 4.57
C ALA A 83 -10.96 10.82 5.66
N PRO A 84 -10.86 10.30 6.90
CA PRO A 84 -11.70 10.73 8.01
C PRO A 84 -11.44 12.18 8.44
#